data_AF-R7HHL6-F1
#
_entry.id   AF-R7HHL6-F1
#
_cell.length_a   1.000
_cell.length_b   1.000
_cell.length_c   1.000
_cell.angle_alpha   90.00
_cell.angle_beta   90.00
_cell.angle_gamma   90.00
#
_symmetry.space_group_name_H-M   'P 1'
#
loop_
_entity.id
_entity.type
_entity.pdbx_description
1 polymer ?
#
loop_
_entity_poly.entity_id
_entity_poly.type
_entity_poly.pdbx_seq_one_letter_code
_entity_poly.pdbx_strand_id
1 'polypeptide(L)'
;MQIERGFQNNYGENFANIVNVGFSSLSELRDFLGKFITETKKENNHFATAKGDYDGIFLYQMPSINDEDYAYRIYRDFEKYKYRRHYDDKLISFLQSKQHLIKNVDFPLGVVTIENEVIGQIIYLYKNSQTIFSYLNSIKGINIFEKEYYDLLLKVLNILKSLYENDIFYIDIHPNNFLIVDGSIKIIDFENHSIDNSKDKEKYFMHNLCYIIKFINKYFNMECDIDKNDSFEEVYHKVRKRKENYERKIN
;
A
#
# COMPACT_ATOMS: atom_id res chain seq x y z
N MET A 1 6.28 19.38 -18.62
CA MET A 1 6.36 18.12 -17.87
C MET A 1 7.58 17.40 -18.39
N GLN A 2 8.47 16.96 -17.50
CA GLN A 2 9.63 16.16 -17.84
C GLN A 2 9.47 14.78 -17.22
N ILE A 3 9.69 13.72 -18.00
CA ILE A 3 9.66 12.34 -17.52
C ILE A 3 11.05 11.77 -17.75
N GLU A 4 11.73 11.42 -16.66
CA GLU A 4 13.11 10.99 -16.69
C GLU A 4 13.30 9.71 -15.87
N ARG A 5 14.18 8.83 -16.35
CA ARG A 5 14.69 7.71 -15.56
C ARG A 5 15.88 8.22 -14.76
N GLY A 6 15.79 8.08 -13.45
CA GLY A 6 16.71 8.70 -12.51
C GLY A 6 16.11 9.95 -11.88
N PHE A 7 16.60 10.29 -10.69
CA PHE A 7 16.24 11.51 -9.99
C PHE A 7 17.44 12.00 -9.18
N GLN A 8 17.80 13.27 -9.31
CA GLN A 8 18.76 13.91 -8.42
C GLN A 8 18.03 14.93 -7.55
N ASN A 9 17.99 14.70 -6.24
CA ASN A 9 17.29 15.62 -5.34
C ASN A 9 18.09 16.92 -5.10
N ASN A 10 17.47 17.89 -4.44
CA ASN A 10 18.07 19.20 -4.14
C ASN A 10 19.30 19.14 -3.20
N TYR A 11 19.65 17.96 -2.66
CA TYR A 11 20.84 17.73 -1.84
C TYR A 11 21.98 17.06 -2.63
N GLY A 12 21.76 16.79 -3.92
CA GLY A 12 22.74 16.14 -4.79
C GLY A 12 22.76 14.61 -4.69
N GLU A 13 21.85 13.98 -3.93
CA GLU A 13 21.71 12.52 -3.92
C GLU A 13 21.05 12.05 -5.22
N ASN A 14 21.58 10.99 -5.81
CA ASN A 14 21.14 10.47 -7.11
C ASN A 14 20.48 9.08 -6.96
N PHE A 15 19.27 8.93 -7.48
CA PHE A 15 18.45 7.74 -7.46
C PHE A 15 18.20 7.25 -8.89
N ALA A 16 19.14 6.51 -9.46
CA ALA A 16 19.09 6.07 -10.87
C ALA A 16 18.01 5.00 -11.17
N ASN A 17 17.45 4.38 -10.13
CA ASN A 17 16.53 3.25 -10.23
C ASN A 17 15.04 3.62 -10.13
N ILE A 18 14.70 4.91 -10.03
CA ILE A 18 13.32 5.40 -9.97
C ILE A 18 13.01 6.30 -11.15
N VAL A 19 11.72 6.55 -11.39
CA VAL A 19 11.24 7.54 -12.37
C VAL A 19 11.00 8.88 -11.68
N ASN A 20 11.27 9.99 -12.36
CA ASN A 20 10.82 11.32 -11.96
C ASN A 20 9.84 11.86 -12.99
N VAL A 21 8.65 12.28 -12.55
CA VAL A 21 7.76 13.13 -13.32
C VAL A 21 7.84 14.53 -12.72
N GLY A 22 8.59 15.39 -13.38
CA GLY A 22 8.90 16.74 -12.95
C GLY A 22 8.05 17.82 -13.62
N PHE A 23 7.60 18.76 -12.80
CA PHE A 23 6.91 19.97 -13.20
C PHE A 23 7.74 21.20 -12.82
N SER A 24 7.77 22.19 -13.71
CA SER A 24 8.44 23.47 -13.50
C SER A 24 7.68 24.41 -12.57
N SER A 25 6.36 24.20 -12.40
CA SER A 25 5.52 25.06 -11.58
C SER A 25 4.21 24.39 -11.16
N LEU A 26 3.50 25.01 -10.19
CA LEU A 26 2.14 24.61 -9.81
C LEU A 26 1.14 24.75 -10.97
N SER A 27 1.31 25.77 -11.83
CA SER A 27 0.44 25.94 -12.99
C SER A 27 0.60 24.77 -13.94
N GLU A 28 1.84 24.42 -14.25
CA GLU A 28 2.11 23.29 -15.14
C GLU A 28 1.61 21.97 -14.56
N LEU A 29 1.82 21.70 -13.26
CA LEU A 29 1.24 20.51 -12.63
C LEU A 29 -0.27 20.45 -12.88
N ARG A 30 -1.01 21.52 -12.59
CA ARG A 30 -2.47 21.58 -12.73
C ARG A 30 -2.95 21.32 -14.15
N ASP A 31 -2.20 21.78 -15.16
CA ASP A 31 -2.51 21.54 -16.57
C ASP A 31 -2.31 20.06 -16.98
N PHE A 32 -1.55 19.29 -16.21
CA PHE A 32 -1.14 17.91 -16.53
C PHE A 32 -1.48 16.86 -15.45
N LEU A 33 -2.31 17.20 -14.46
CA LEU A 33 -2.71 16.28 -13.37
C LEU A 33 -3.38 14.99 -13.87
N GLY A 34 -4.02 15.04 -15.05
CA GLY A 34 -4.82 13.93 -15.57
C GLY A 34 -6.20 13.86 -14.90
N LYS A 35 -6.76 12.66 -14.79
CA LYS A 35 -8.14 12.48 -14.31
C LYS A 35 -8.16 12.27 -12.80
N PHE A 36 -8.88 13.12 -12.07
CA PHE A 36 -9.13 12.91 -10.65
C PHE A 36 -9.86 11.58 -10.38
N ILE A 37 -9.32 10.78 -9.45
CA ILE A 37 -9.90 9.50 -9.03
C ILE A 37 -10.53 9.63 -7.65
N THR A 38 -9.75 10.03 -6.65
CA THR A 38 -10.22 10.16 -5.26
C THR A 38 -9.30 11.05 -4.43
N GLU A 39 -9.73 11.38 -3.24
CA GLU A 39 -8.94 12.02 -2.20
C GLU A 39 -9.22 11.35 -0.85
N THR A 40 -8.28 11.42 0.08
CA THR A 40 -8.62 11.16 1.48
C THR A 40 -9.47 12.31 2.01
N LYS A 41 -10.65 11.97 2.55
CA LYS A 41 -11.59 12.93 3.16
C LYS A 41 -11.50 12.88 4.68
N LYS A 42 -11.60 14.05 5.30
CA LYS A 42 -11.74 14.20 6.77
C LYS A 42 -13.17 13.80 7.13
N GLU A 43 -13.42 12.55 7.50
CA GLU A 43 -14.70 12.24 8.15
C GLU A 43 -14.75 13.00 9.49
N ASN A 44 -15.89 13.64 9.76
CA ASN A 44 -16.09 14.61 10.84
C ASN A 44 -15.85 13.99 12.23
N ASN A 45 -14.62 14.05 12.73
CA ASN A 45 -14.37 13.90 14.16
C ASN A 45 -14.76 15.20 14.87
N HIS A 46 -15.85 15.16 15.65
CA HIS A 46 -16.33 16.23 16.54
C HIS A 46 -15.30 16.67 17.61
N PHE A 47 -14.13 16.03 17.65
CA PHE A 47 -12.98 16.39 18.48
C PHE A 47 -11.69 16.53 17.66
N ALA A 48 -11.77 17.13 16.47
CA ALA A 48 -10.58 17.50 15.71
C ALA A 48 -9.77 18.51 16.53
N THR A 49 -8.82 18.00 17.31
CA THR A 49 -7.76 18.79 17.91
C THR A 49 -7.03 19.54 16.79
N ALA A 50 -6.71 20.80 17.07
CA ALA A 50 -6.12 21.75 16.13
C ALA A 50 -4.69 21.38 15.71
N LYS A 51 -4.52 20.28 14.96
CA LYS A 51 -3.39 20.09 14.06
C LYS A 51 -3.87 20.44 12.65
N GLY A 52 -3.55 21.65 12.21
CA GLY A 52 -3.88 22.19 10.89
C GLY A 52 -3.09 21.57 9.72
N ASP A 53 -2.55 20.37 9.91
CA ASP A 53 -1.68 19.67 8.97
C ASP A 53 -2.38 18.39 8.58
N TYR A 54 -3.15 18.46 7.49
CA TYR A 54 -3.83 17.30 6.96
C TYR A 54 -2.84 16.51 6.10
N ASP A 55 -2.33 15.42 6.64
CA ASP A 55 -1.55 14.39 5.95
C ASP A 55 -2.50 13.50 5.15
N GLY A 56 -2.88 13.95 3.96
CA GLY A 56 -3.65 13.13 3.04
C GLY A 56 -3.18 13.29 1.61
N ILE A 57 -3.88 12.63 0.70
CA ILE A 57 -3.49 12.59 -0.70
C ILE A 57 -4.66 12.89 -1.62
N PHE A 58 -4.30 13.38 -2.80
CA PHE A 58 -5.10 13.33 -4.00
C PHE A 58 -4.55 12.22 -4.90
N LEU A 59 -5.45 11.46 -5.51
CA LEU A 59 -5.11 10.45 -6.49
C LEU A 59 -5.62 10.88 -7.87
N TYR A 60 -4.71 11.02 -8.81
CA TYR A 60 -5.03 11.33 -10.21
C TYR A 60 -4.49 10.24 -11.12
N GLN A 61 -5.33 9.72 -12.02
CA GLN A 61 -4.89 8.85 -13.10
C GLN A 61 -4.06 9.65 -14.10
N MET A 62 -2.91 9.10 -14.51
CA MET A 62 -2.03 9.75 -15.46
C MET A 62 -2.71 9.94 -16.84
N PRO A 63 -2.45 11.06 -17.55
CA PRO A 63 -3.22 11.46 -18.73
C PRO A 63 -2.93 10.67 -20.03
N SER A 64 -1.83 9.91 -20.10
CA SER A 64 -1.40 9.22 -21.32
C SER A 64 -2.07 7.85 -21.45
N ILE A 65 -2.54 7.49 -22.66
CA ILE A 65 -3.18 6.19 -22.94
C ILE A 65 -2.27 4.99 -22.64
N ASN A 66 -0.95 5.19 -22.74
CA ASN A 66 0.05 4.18 -22.43
C ASN A 66 0.35 4.06 -20.94
N ASP A 67 -0.11 5.03 -20.13
CA ASP A 67 0.17 5.16 -18.71
C ASP A 67 -1.11 5.13 -17.86
N GLU A 68 -2.24 4.73 -18.43
CA GLU A 68 -3.53 4.75 -17.75
C GLU A 68 -3.62 3.81 -16.54
N ASP A 69 -2.69 2.87 -16.44
CA ASP A 69 -2.57 1.94 -15.32
C ASP A 69 -1.68 2.49 -14.20
N TYR A 70 -1.32 3.78 -14.28
CA TYR A 70 -0.59 4.52 -13.28
C TYR A 70 -1.35 5.74 -12.79
N ALA A 71 -0.99 6.18 -11.59
CA ALA A 71 -1.56 7.34 -10.95
C ALA A 71 -0.51 8.17 -10.21
N TYR A 72 -0.72 9.48 -10.20
CA TYR A 72 -0.08 10.39 -9.28
C TYR A 72 -0.79 10.34 -7.92
N ARG A 73 -0.08 9.89 -6.89
CA ARG A 73 -0.48 10.00 -5.48
C ARG A 73 0.20 11.24 -4.91
N ILE A 74 -0.50 12.36 -4.90
CA ILE A 74 0.03 13.69 -4.55
C ILE A 74 -0.41 14.08 -3.14
N TYR A 75 0.51 14.52 -2.29
CA TYR A 75 0.18 14.99 -0.95
C TYR A 75 -0.70 16.23 -0.99
N ARG A 76 -1.72 16.34 -0.13
CA ARG A 76 -2.67 17.47 -0.16
C ARG A 76 -2.02 18.81 0.16
N ASP A 77 -0.85 18.80 0.79
CA ASP A 77 -0.07 19.99 1.08
C ASP A 77 0.95 20.33 -0.02
N PHE A 78 0.88 19.72 -1.21
CA PHE A 78 1.81 19.93 -2.32
C PHE A 78 2.00 21.40 -2.69
N GLU A 79 0.99 22.26 -2.52
CA GLU A 79 1.12 23.70 -2.81
C GLU A 79 2.16 24.39 -1.90
N LYS A 80 2.51 23.77 -0.77
CA LYS A 80 3.54 24.21 0.18
C LYS A 80 4.90 23.52 -0.06
N TYR A 81 5.16 22.94 -1.24
CA TYR A 81 6.39 22.19 -1.55
C TYR A 81 7.70 22.93 -1.20
N LYS A 82 7.72 24.26 -1.23
CA LYS A 82 8.90 25.06 -0.82
C LYS A 82 9.19 25.02 0.69
N TYR A 83 8.20 24.65 1.50
CA TYR A 83 8.25 24.70 2.96
C TYR A 83 8.03 23.33 3.61
N ARG A 84 7.50 22.36 2.86
CA ARG A 84 7.24 20.99 3.31
C ARG A 84 7.90 20.00 2.39
N ARG A 85 8.63 19.09 3.01
CA ARG A 85 9.47 18.11 2.33
C ARG A 85 8.91 16.73 2.55
N HIS A 86 8.86 15.98 1.46
CA HIS A 86 8.54 14.55 1.44
C HIS A 86 9.79 13.80 0.97
N TYR A 87 10.14 12.70 1.64
CA TYR A 87 11.37 11.94 1.38
C TYR A 87 11.07 10.60 0.69
N ASP A 88 10.13 10.63 -0.25
CA ASP A 88 9.71 9.42 -0.95
C ASP A 88 10.77 8.92 -1.94
N ASP A 89 11.65 9.79 -2.42
CA ASP A 89 12.80 9.44 -3.25
C ASP A 89 13.64 8.30 -2.64
N LYS A 90 13.98 8.41 -1.35
CA LYS A 90 14.75 7.39 -0.62
C LYS A 90 13.97 6.10 -0.43
N LEU A 91 12.71 6.21 0.00
CA LEU A 91 11.85 5.05 0.23
C LEU A 91 11.64 4.26 -1.06
N ILE A 92 11.23 4.94 -2.12
CA ILE A 92 10.93 4.35 -3.41
C ILE A 92 12.19 3.74 -4.02
N SER A 93 13.33 4.42 -3.93
CA SER A 93 14.59 3.85 -4.40
C SER A 93 14.97 2.57 -3.65
N PHE A 94 14.80 2.55 -2.33
CA PHE A 94 14.99 1.33 -1.53
C PHE A 94 14.04 0.20 -1.98
N LEU A 95 12.74 0.47 -2.12
CA LEU A 95 11.75 -0.52 -2.53
C LEU A 95 12.03 -1.05 -3.95
N GLN A 96 12.28 -0.17 -4.91
CA GLN A 96 12.59 -0.53 -6.29
C GLN A 96 13.87 -1.36 -6.41
N SER A 97 14.86 -1.14 -5.54
CA SER A 97 16.07 -1.99 -5.52
C SER A 97 15.76 -3.46 -5.20
N LYS A 98 14.67 -3.73 -4.48
CA LYS A 98 14.23 -5.07 -4.07
C LYS A 98 13.10 -5.64 -4.93
N GLN A 99 12.48 -4.85 -5.82
CA GLN A 99 11.29 -5.26 -6.59
C GLN A 99 11.42 -6.63 -7.29
N HIS A 100 12.61 -6.96 -7.81
CA HIS A 100 12.89 -8.24 -8.49
C HIS A 100 12.84 -9.47 -7.57
N LEU A 101 12.93 -9.28 -6.25
CA LEU A 101 12.83 -10.33 -5.23
C LEU A 101 11.41 -10.48 -4.69
N ILE A 102 10.57 -9.45 -4.83
CA ILE A 102 9.25 -9.40 -4.24
C ILE A 102 8.21 -9.93 -5.22
N LYS A 103 7.32 -10.80 -4.73
CA LYS A 103 6.24 -11.40 -5.50
C LYS A 103 4.91 -10.80 -5.10
N ASN A 104 4.01 -10.60 -6.07
CA ASN A 104 2.65 -10.11 -5.86
C ASN A 104 2.55 -8.71 -5.22
N VAL A 105 3.60 -7.91 -5.31
CA VAL A 105 3.63 -6.53 -4.85
C VAL A 105 4.20 -5.68 -5.95
N ASP A 106 3.51 -4.58 -6.24
CA ASP A 106 3.98 -3.57 -7.17
C ASP A 106 4.30 -2.32 -6.36
N PHE A 107 5.60 -2.03 -6.19
CA PHE A 107 6.03 -0.84 -5.45
C PHE A 107 5.82 0.43 -6.26
N PRO A 108 5.76 1.62 -5.61
CA PRO A 108 5.78 2.89 -6.31
C PRO A 108 6.99 2.97 -7.24
N LEU A 109 6.80 3.53 -8.44
CA LEU A 109 7.81 3.54 -9.50
C LEU A 109 8.77 4.73 -9.39
N GLY A 110 8.33 5.79 -8.73
CA GLY A 110 9.00 7.07 -8.84
C GLY A 110 8.32 8.19 -8.08
N VAL A 111 8.91 9.37 -8.19
CA VAL A 111 8.45 10.59 -7.52
C VAL A 111 7.78 11.53 -8.51
N VAL A 112 6.85 12.33 -7.98
CA VAL A 112 6.28 13.49 -8.65
C VAL A 112 6.90 14.74 -8.02
N THR A 113 7.41 15.66 -8.84
CA THR A 113 8.15 16.83 -8.32
C THR A 113 7.66 18.16 -8.90
N ILE A 114 7.80 19.23 -8.12
CA ILE A 114 7.68 20.63 -8.58
C ILE A 114 8.98 21.35 -8.25
N GLU A 115 9.64 21.98 -9.22
CA GLU A 115 10.93 22.66 -9.02
C GLU A 115 11.95 21.75 -8.29
N ASN A 116 11.94 20.45 -8.64
CA ASN A 116 12.79 19.41 -8.04
C ASN A 116 12.50 19.07 -6.55
N GLU A 117 11.44 19.62 -5.95
CA GLU A 117 10.92 19.20 -4.63
C GLU A 117 9.87 18.10 -4.81
N VAL A 118 9.95 17.04 -4.00
CA VAL A 118 9.02 15.90 -4.04
C VAL A 118 7.67 16.29 -3.44
N ILE A 119 6.61 16.03 -4.20
CA ILE A 119 5.22 16.29 -3.82
C ILE A 119 4.33 15.05 -3.80
N GLY A 120 4.88 13.88 -4.15
CA GLY A 120 4.13 12.64 -4.19
C GLY A 120 4.85 11.53 -4.94
N GLN A 121 4.08 10.49 -5.25
CA GLN A 121 4.55 9.23 -5.80
C GLN A 121 3.85 8.89 -7.12
N ILE A 122 4.53 8.11 -7.96
CA ILE A 122 3.95 7.42 -9.11
C ILE A 122 3.63 5.99 -8.68
N ILE A 123 2.36 5.60 -8.70
CA ILE A 123 1.89 4.29 -8.25
C ILE A 123 1.08 3.58 -9.31
N TYR A 124 0.90 2.26 -9.15
CA TYR A 124 -0.04 1.49 -9.96
C TYR A 124 -1.49 1.86 -9.62
N LEU A 125 -2.33 2.01 -10.65
CA LEU A 125 -3.76 2.26 -10.55
C LEU A 125 -4.53 0.98 -10.85
N TYR A 126 -5.05 0.34 -9.81
CA TYR A 126 -5.87 -0.85 -9.95
C TYR A 126 -7.34 -0.49 -10.22
N LYS A 127 -7.69 -0.38 -11.51
CA LYS A 127 -9.08 -0.18 -11.96
C LYS A 127 -9.96 -1.36 -11.53
N ASN A 128 -11.25 -1.10 -11.29
CA ASN A 128 -12.24 -2.11 -10.89
C ASN A 128 -11.86 -2.91 -9.62
N SER A 129 -11.12 -2.27 -8.71
CA SER A 129 -10.72 -2.88 -7.45
C SER A 129 -11.66 -2.51 -6.30
N GLN A 130 -11.64 -3.31 -5.23
CA GLN A 130 -12.25 -2.97 -3.95
C GLN A 130 -11.31 -3.34 -2.81
N THR A 131 -11.34 -2.59 -1.71
CA THR A 131 -10.55 -2.96 -0.53
C THR A 131 -11.09 -4.25 0.11
N ILE A 132 -10.23 -5.00 0.80
CA ILE A 132 -10.68 -6.14 1.63
C ILE A 132 -11.75 -5.66 2.61
N PHE A 133 -11.60 -4.47 3.20
CA PHE A 133 -12.64 -3.90 4.07
C PHE A 133 -14.01 -3.80 3.38
N SER A 134 -14.04 -3.25 2.16
CA SER A 134 -15.29 -3.07 1.39
C SER A 134 -15.90 -4.42 0.99
N TYR A 135 -15.06 -5.36 0.56
CA TYR A 135 -15.46 -6.73 0.25
C TYR A 135 -16.07 -7.44 1.46
N LEU A 136 -15.40 -7.40 2.62
CA LEU A 136 -15.89 -8.04 3.84
C LEU A 136 -17.23 -7.45 4.30
N ASN A 137 -17.42 -6.13 4.14
CA ASN A 137 -18.69 -5.50 4.44
C ASN A 137 -19.81 -5.92 3.47
N SER A 138 -19.52 -6.14 2.19
CA SER A 138 -20.53 -6.53 1.19
C SER A 138 -21.02 -7.97 1.37
N ILE A 139 -20.19 -8.84 1.96
CA ILE A 139 -20.51 -10.24 2.24
C ILE A 139 -20.98 -10.51 3.68
N LYS A 140 -21.09 -9.46 4.50
CA LYS A 140 -21.46 -9.58 5.90
C LYS A 140 -22.85 -10.21 6.06
N GLY A 141 -22.93 -11.32 6.79
CA GLY A 141 -24.18 -12.04 7.02
C GLY A 141 -24.59 -13.01 5.90
N ILE A 142 -23.75 -13.16 4.87
CA ILE A 142 -23.89 -14.22 3.85
C ILE A 142 -23.18 -15.47 4.36
N ASN A 143 -23.73 -16.66 4.10
CA ASN A 143 -23.00 -17.91 4.31
C ASN A 143 -21.91 -18.03 3.25
N ILE A 144 -20.69 -17.68 3.61
CA ILE A 144 -19.53 -17.78 2.73
C ILE A 144 -18.83 -19.11 2.96
N PHE A 145 -18.33 -19.71 1.88
CA PHE A 145 -17.61 -20.96 1.96
C PHE A 145 -16.28 -20.79 2.69
N GLU A 146 -15.98 -21.69 3.63
CA GLU A 146 -14.71 -21.77 4.37
C GLU A 146 -13.48 -21.80 3.44
N LYS A 147 -13.63 -22.30 2.20
CA LYS A 147 -12.60 -22.21 1.16
C LYS A 147 -12.19 -20.76 0.84
N GLU A 148 -13.16 -19.87 0.64
CA GLU A 148 -12.91 -18.48 0.26
C GLU A 148 -12.19 -17.71 1.37
N TYR A 149 -12.50 -18.04 2.62
CA TYR A 149 -11.79 -17.54 3.79
C TYR A 149 -10.29 -17.89 3.75
N TYR A 150 -9.94 -19.17 3.56
CA TYR A 150 -8.55 -19.59 3.51
C TYR A 150 -7.81 -19.05 2.29
N ASP A 151 -8.49 -18.96 1.14
CA ASP A 151 -7.92 -18.37 -0.08
C ASP A 151 -7.59 -16.88 0.11
N LEU A 152 -8.48 -16.12 0.74
CA LEU A 152 -8.26 -14.71 1.07
C LEU A 152 -7.06 -14.55 2.02
N LEU A 153 -7.06 -15.28 3.13
CA LEU A 153 -5.98 -15.20 4.13
C LEU A 153 -4.62 -15.57 3.54
N LEU A 154 -4.53 -16.67 2.78
CA LEU A 154 -3.26 -17.09 2.21
C LEU A 154 -2.73 -16.10 1.16
N LYS A 155 -3.61 -15.45 0.38
CA LYS A 155 -3.17 -14.41 -0.56
C LYS A 155 -2.56 -13.21 0.18
N VAL A 156 -3.18 -12.75 1.28
CA VAL A 156 -2.62 -11.70 2.14
C VAL A 156 -1.29 -12.14 2.75
N LEU A 157 -1.25 -13.34 3.34
CA LEU A 157 -0.06 -13.89 3.96
C LEU A 157 1.09 -14.08 2.97
N ASN A 158 0.83 -14.50 1.73
CA ASN A 158 1.87 -14.66 0.71
C ASN A 158 2.53 -13.32 0.34
N ILE A 159 1.75 -12.23 0.29
CA ILE A 159 2.29 -10.87 0.09
C ILE A 159 3.19 -10.49 1.26
N LEU A 160 2.67 -10.60 2.48
CA LEU A 160 3.41 -10.23 3.69
C LEU A 160 4.66 -11.08 3.89
N LYS A 161 4.60 -12.38 3.56
CA LYS A 161 5.74 -13.29 3.57
C LYS A 161 6.83 -12.83 2.62
N SER A 162 6.45 -12.47 1.39
CA SER A 162 7.42 -12.01 0.39
C SER A 162 8.13 -10.72 0.83
N LEU A 163 7.46 -9.83 1.55
CA LEU A 163 8.07 -8.62 2.11
C LEU A 163 8.97 -8.96 3.30
N TYR A 164 8.47 -9.77 4.24
CA TYR A 164 9.17 -10.20 5.44
C TYR A 164 10.48 -10.93 5.13
N GLU A 165 10.47 -11.90 4.20
CA GLU A 165 11.66 -12.66 3.78
C GLU A 165 12.74 -11.80 3.10
N ASN A 166 12.40 -10.56 2.73
CA ASN A 166 13.30 -9.62 2.07
C ASN A 166 13.56 -8.37 2.95
N ASP A 167 13.42 -8.48 4.26
CA ASP A 167 13.66 -7.41 5.23
C ASP A 167 12.87 -6.11 4.92
N ILE A 168 11.58 -6.27 4.59
CA ILE A 168 10.62 -5.17 4.45
C ILE A 168 9.46 -5.43 5.41
N PHE A 169 9.43 -4.68 6.51
CA PHE A 169 8.32 -4.70 7.46
C PHE A 169 7.30 -3.65 7.03
N TYR A 170 6.23 -4.10 6.37
CA TYR A 170 5.06 -3.26 6.11
C TYR A 170 4.25 -3.13 7.39
N ILE A 171 4.31 -1.98 8.04
CA ILE A 171 3.74 -1.74 9.36
C ILE A 171 2.25 -1.44 9.28
N ASP A 172 1.73 -0.79 8.23
CA ASP A 172 0.33 -0.36 8.19
C ASP A 172 -0.64 -1.45 7.69
N ILE A 173 -0.51 -2.67 8.24
CA ILE A 173 -1.31 -3.84 7.83
C ILE A 173 -2.75 -3.67 8.32
N HIS A 174 -3.63 -3.24 7.41
CA HIS A 174 -5.06 -3.19 7.67
C HIS A 174 -5.90 -3.43 6.41
N PRO A 175 -7.17 -3.86 6.53
CA PRO A 175 -8.01 -4.26 5.39
C PRO A 175 -8.21 -3.20 4.28
N ASN A 176 -8.01 -1.91 4.56
CA ASN A 176 -8.09 -0.86 3.54
C ASN A 176 -6.85 -0.77 2.63
N ASN A 177 -5.71 -1.30 3.06
CA ASN A 177 -4.45 -1.26 2.29
C ASN A 177 -4.23 -2.50 1.41
N PHE A 178 -5.24 -3.37 1.36
CA PHE A 178 -5.26 -4.52 0.47
C PHE A 178 -6.46 -4.40 -0.47
N LEU A 179 -6.19 -4.46 -1.76
CA LEU A 179 -7.16 -4.41 -2.83
C LEU A 179 -7.38 -5.81 -3.40
N ILE A 180 -8.62 -6.16 -3.67
CA ILE A 180 -9.00 -7.31 -4.49
C ILE A 180 -9.12 -6.82 -5.93
N VAL A 181 -8.34 -7.43 -6.83
CA VAL A 181 -8.24 -7.08 -8.25
C VAL A 181 -8.23 -8.36 -9.07
N ASP A 182 -9.26 -8.61 -9.87
CA ASP A 182 -9.38 -9.80 -10.74
C ASP A 182 -9.03 -11.13 -10.04
N GLY A 183 -9.55 -11.31 -8.83
CA GLY A 183 -9.31 -12.51 -8.01
C GLY A 183 -7.91 -12.58 -7.37
N SER A 184 -7.05 -11.59 -7.59
CA SER A 184 -5.76 -11.41 -6.91
C SER A 184 -5.86 -10.39 -5.77
N ILE A 185 -4.80 -10.31 -4.95
CA ILE A 185 -4.67 -9.27 -3.92
C ILE A 185 -3.47 -8.40 -4.24
N LYS A 186 -3.62 -7.10 -4.07
CA LYS A 186 -2.57 -6.10 -4.21
C LYS A 186 -2.50 -5.27 -2.94
N ILE A 187 -1.29 -5.01 -2.46
CA ILE A 187 -1.05 -4.12 -1.32
C ILE A 187 -0.73 -2.71 -1.85
N ILE A 188 -1.20 -1.68 -1.14
CA ILE A 188 -1.03 -0.27 -1.51
C ILE A 188 -0.47 0.54 -0.33
N ASP A 189 -0.34 1.85 -0.50
CA ASP A 189 0.00 2.81 0.57
C ASP A 189 1.40 2.61 1.20
N PHE A 190 2.41 2.69 0.33
CA PHE A 190 3.82 2.66 0.71
C PHE A 190 4.29 4.06 1.10
N GLU A 191 4.42 4.32 2.40
CA GLU A 191 4.86 5.61 2.94
C GLU A 191 6.01 5.42 3.93
N ASN A 192 6.75 6.50 4.18
CA ASN A 192 7.93 6.48 5.04
C ASN A 192 7.62 5.98 6.46
N HIS A 193 6.39 6.19 6.96
CA HIS A 193 5.99 5.72 8.28
C HIS A 193 5.32 4.32 8.26
N SER A 194 4.95 3.81 7.08
CA SER A 194 4.35 2.48 6.92
C SER A 194 5.37 1.40 6.56
N ILE A 195 6.62 1.78 6.24
CA ILE A 195 7.70 0.85 5.85
C ILE A 195 8.88 0.98 6.80
N ASP A 196 9.36 -0.15 7.30
CA ASP A 196 10.58 -0.22 8.09
C ASP A 196 11.44 -1.42 7.64
N ASN A 197 12.74 -1.35 7.86
CA ASN A 197 13.70 -2.42 7.56
C ASN A 197 14.54 -2.82 8.79
N SER A 198 14.24 -2.24 9.95
CA SER A 198 14.84 -2.57 11.24
C SER A 198 14.06 -3.70 11.91
N LYS A 199 14.79 -4.64 12.51
CA LYS A 199 14.20 -5.76 13.28
C LYS A 199 13.39 -5.27 14.48
N ASP A 200 13.63 -4.05 14.95
CA ASP A 200 12.90 -3.44 16.07
C ASP A 200 11.41 -3.26 15.79
N LYS A 201 11.01 -3.22 14.51
CA LYS A 201 9.60 -3.10 14.11
C LYS A 201 8.91 -4.41 13.77
N GLU A 202 9.60 -5.54 13.83
CA GLU A 202 9.00 -6.86 13.61
C GLU A 202 7.80 -7.09 14.55
N LYS A 203 7.88 -6.61 15.80
CA LYS A 203 6.76 -6.68 16.75
C LYS A 203 5.52 -5.90 16.29
N TYR A 204 5.69 -4.74 15.68
CA TYR A 204 4.59 -3.94 15.14
C TYR A 204 3.98 -4.62 13.91
N PHE A 205 4.83 -5.14 13.03
CA PHE A 205 4.39 -5.96 11.89
C PHE A 205 3.55 -7.16 12.37
N MET A 206 4.04 -7.92 13.34
CA MET A 206 3.31 -9.08 13.89
C MET A 206 2.02 -8.68 14.60
N HIS A 207 2.00 -7.54 15.29
CA HIS A 207 0.80 -6.99 15.90
C HIS A 207 -0.29 -6.70 14.85
N ASN A 208 0.07 -6.00 13.77
CA ASN A 208 -0.87 -5.61 12.73
C ASN A 208 -1.27 -6.79 11.83
N LEU A 209 -0.39 -7.78 11.64
CA LEU A 209 -0.74 -9.08 11.07
C LEU A 209 -1.84 -9.79 11.89
N CYS A 210 -1.67 -9.88 13.20
CA CYS A 210 -2.68 -10.48 14.07
C CYS A 210 -4.00 -9.70 14.00
N TYR A 211 -3.94 -8.38 13.88
CA TYR A 211 -5.13 -7.54 13.75
C TYR A 211 -5.91 -7.84 12.47
N ILE A 212 -5.26 -7.86 11.29
CA ILE A 212 -5.96 -8.11 10.02
C ILE A 212 -6.56 -9.52 9.98
N ILE A 213 -5.88 -10.53 10.54
CA ILE A 213 -6.40 -11.90 10.59
C ILE A 213 -7.65 -11.94 11.49
N LYS A 214 -7.57 -11.40 12.70
CA LYS A 214 -8.75 -11.31 13.60
C LYS A 214 -9.91 -10.56 12.96
N PHE A 215 -9.61 -9.51 12.20
CA PHE A 215 -10.62 -8.77 11.45
C PHE A 215 -11.31 -9.66 10.42
N ILE A 216 -10.56 -10.35 9.55
CA ILE A 216 -11.10 -11.26 8.55
C ILE A 216 -11.92 -12.38 9.22
N ASN A 217 -11.37 -13.03 10.26
CA ASN A 217 -12.03 -14.11 10.99
C ASN A 217 -13.42 -13.73 11.50
N LYS A 218 -13.59 -12.50 11.98
CA LYS A 218 -14.89 -12.00 12.46
C LYS A 218 -15.97 -12.02 11.38
N TYR A 219 -15.63 -11.76 10.11
CA TYR A 219 -16.60 -11.74 9.01
C TYR A 219 -16.97 -13.14 8.53
N PHE A 220 -16.05 -14.09 8.64
CA PHE A 220 -16.28 -15.49 8.26
C PHE A 220 -16.73 -16.39 9.43
N ASN A 221 -16.88 -15.82 10.63
CA ASN A 221 -17.19 -16.55 11.86
C ASN A 221 -16.22 -17.71 12.13
N MET A 222 -14.93 -17.47 11.90
CA MET A 222 -13.85 -18.46 12.05
C MET A 222 -13.06 -18.24 13.34
N GLU A 223 -12.68 -19.32 14.02
CA GLU A 223 -11.84 -19.22 15.22
C GLU A 223 -10.38 -18.84 14.90
N CYS A 224 -9.84 -17.91 15.69
CA CYS A 224 -8.46 -17.46 15.63
C CYS A 224 -7.61 -18.17 16.68
N ASP A 225 -6.73 -19.08 16.25
CA ASP A 225 -5.77 -19.78 17.11
C ASP A 225 -4.33 -19.30 16.84
N ILE A 226 -4.24 -18.00 16.56
CA ILE A 226 -2.97 -17.31 16.36
C ILE A 226 -2.67 -16.55 17.65
N ASP A 227 -1.54 -16.91 18.26
CA ASP A 227 -1.02 -16.23 19.44
C ASP A 227 -0.21 -15.02 18.99
N LYS A 228 -0.24 -13.96 19.80
CA LYS A 228 0.57 -12.75 19.58
C LYS A 228 2.08 -13.01 19.64
N ASN A 229 2.49 -14.15 20.22
CA ASN A 229 3.87 -14.57 20.35
C ASN A 229 4.29 -15.56 19.26
N ASP A 230 3.36 -16.01 18.40
CA ASP A 230 3.72 -16.80 17.23
C ASP A 230 4.65 -15.96 16.33
N SER A 231 5.64 -16.61 15.73
CA SER A 231 6.41 -16.06 14.62
C SER A 231 5.57 -16.00 13.34
N PHE A 232 6.02 -15.19 12.37
CA PHE A 232 5.35 -15.12 11.07
C PHE A 232 5.20 -16.50 10.41
N GLU A 233 6.26 -17.31 10.41
CA GLU A 233 6.25 -18.64 9.82
C GLU A 233 5.27 -19.60 10.52
N GLU A 234 5.17 -19.53 11.85
CA GLU A 234 4.18 -20.32 12.60
C GLU A 234 2.76 -19.93 12.21
N VAL A 235 2.46 -18.62 12.11
CA VAL A 235 1.16 -18.13 11.64
C VAL A 235 0.86 -18.64 10.22
N TYR A 236 1.82 -18.49 9.31
CA TYR A 236 1.71 -18.95 7.93
C TYR A 236 1.41 -20.45 7.84
N HIS A 237 2.17 -21.27 8.56
CA HIS A 237 2.01 -22.72 8.59
C HIS A 237 0.68 -23.15 9.21
N LYS A 238 0.23 -22.51 10.30
CA LYS A 238 -1.08 -22.79 10.92
C LYS A 238 -2.22 -22.58 9.93
N VAL A 239 -2.24 -21.44 9.22
CA VAL A 239 -3.29 -21.14 8.22
C VAL A 239 -3.23 -22.11 7.04
N ARG A 240 -2.04 -22.37 6.51
CA ARG A 240 -1.87 -23.31 5.39
C ARG A 240 -2.34 -24.72 5.74
N LYS A 241 -1.93 -25.27 6.88
CA LYS A 241 -2.32 -26.61 7.34
C LYS A 241 -3.84 -26.74 7.52
N ARG A 242 -4.50 -25.68 7.99
CA ARG A 242 -5.95 -25.64 8.13
C ARG A 242 -6.67 -25.71 6.79
N LYS A 243 -6.20 -24.96 5.79
CA LYS A 243 -6.72 -25.07 4.42
C LYS A 243 -6.56 -26.49 3.86
N GLU A 244 -5.38 -27.07 3.97
CA GLU A 244 -5.10 -28.44 3.49
C GLU A 244 -6.02 -29.47 4.17
N ASN A 245 -6.28 -29.32 5.47
CA ASN A 245 -7.21 -30.19 6.20
C ASN A 245 -8.67 -30.02 5.76
N TYR A 246 -9.10 -28.78 5.49
CA TYR A 246 -10.42 -28.50 4.94
C TYR A 246 -10.59 -29.15 3.56
N GLU A 247 -9.62 -28.98 2.66
CA GLU A 247 -9.65 -29.56 1.31
C GLU A 247 -9.69 -31.09 1.34
N ARG A 248 -9.04 -31.74 2.31
CA ARG A 248 -9.14 -33.20 2.49
C ARG A 248 -10.49 -33.68 3.00
N LYS A 249 -11.27 -32.84 3.69
CA LYS A 249 -12.59 -33.23 4.22
C LYS A 249 -13.71 -33.16 3.18
N ILE A 250 -13.53 -32.34 2.15
CA ILE A 250 -14.54 -32.08 1.11
C ILE A 250 -14.29 -32.87 -0.18
N ASN A 251 -13.14 -33.55 -0.28
CA ASN A 251 -12.81 -34.52 -1.33
C ASN A 251 -13.03 -35.94 -0.82
#